data_AF-A0A2P2GFN4-F1
#
_entry.id   AF-A0A2P2GFN4-F1
#
_cell.length_a   1.000
_cell.length_b   1.000
_cell.length_c   1.000
_cell.angle_alpha   90.00
_cell.angle_beta   90.00
_cell.angle_gamma   90.00
#
_symmetry.space_group_name_H-M   'P 1'
#
loop_
_entity.id
_entity.type
_entity.pdbx_description
1 polymer ?
#
loop_
_entity_poly.entity_id
_entity_poly.type
_entity_poly.pdbx_seq_one_letter_code
_entity_poly.pdbx_strand_id
1 'polypeptide(L)'
;MRIATWNVNSITARLPRLLAWLETTGTDVLCIQETKCSAEQFPTEELRALGYESVVNATGRWNGVALVSRVGLEDVVGGLPGGPDYEGVQEPRAISATCGGVRVWSVYVPNGREVEHDHYAYKLRWLEALRAAVAEDAAGERPFAVLGDYNIAPTDEDVWDIAEFEGLTHVTEPERAALAALREAGLGDVVPRPLKYAHPYTYWDYRQLRFPKNKGMRIDLVYGNKAFSDAVRDSYVDREERKGKGASDHAPVVVDLDV
;
A
#
# COMPACT_ATOMS: atom_id res chain seq x y z
N MET A 1 10.85 -15.26 2.43
CA MET A 1 10.92 -13.80 2.25
C MET A 1 9.90 -13.05 3.09
N ARG A 2 10.23 -11.89 3.69
CA ARG A 2 9.29 -10.97 4.38
C ARG A 2 9.03 -9.73 3.53
N ILE A 3 7.77 -9.49 3.18
CA ILE A 3 7.33 -8.34 2.40
C ILE A 3 6.40 -7.48 3.25
N ALA A 4 6.47 -6.16 3.11
CA ALA A 4 5.55 -5.26 3.78
C ALA A 4 5.07 -4.12 2.89
N THR A 5 3.96 -3.49 3.27
CA THR A 5 3.51 -2.20 2.74
C THR A 5 3.27 -1.21 3.87
N TRP A 6 3.63 0.06 3.63
CA TRP A 6 3.46 1.12 4.61
C TRP A 6 3.30 2.49 3.95
N ASN A 7 2.12 3.11 4.13
CA ASN A 7 1.96 4.53 3.91
C ASN A 7 2.66 5.30 5.05
N VAL A 8 3.74 6.01 4.72
CA VAL A 8 4.60 6.68 5.71
C VAL A 8 4.20 8.13 5.95
N ASN A 9 3.29 8.67 5.14
CA ASN A 9 2.81 10.04 5.22
C ASN A 9 3.97 11.07 5.35
N SER A 10 4.84 11.12 4.33
CA SER A 10 6.14 11.79 4.27
C SER A 10 7.31 10.97 4.82
N ILE A 11 8.10 10.41 3.89
CA ILE A 11 9.25 9.58 4.24
C ILE A 11 10.34 10.36 4.98
N THR A 12 10.61 11.61 4.58
CA THR A 12 11.65 12.43 5.21
C THR A 12 11.32 12.75 6.67
N ALA A 13 10.04 12.97 7.00
CA ALA A 13 9.58 13.16 8.36
C ALA A 13 9.61 11.88 9.20
N ARG A 14 9.48 10.69 8.58
CA ARG A 14 9.41 9.38 9.25
C ARG A 14 10.69 8.56 9.12
N LEU A 15 11.73 9.09 8.46
CA LEU A 15 12.94 8.34 8.09
C LEU A 15 13.58 7.63 9.28
N PRO A 16 13.83 8.26 10.46
CA PRO A 16 14.42 7.55 11.60
C PRO A 16 13.59 6.36 12.08
N ARG A 17 12.25 6.46 12.01
CA ARG A 17 11.36 5.36 12.39
C ARG A 17 11.38 4.25 11.35
N LEU A 18 11.34 4.61 10.08
CA LEU A 18 11.40 3.64 8.98
C LEU A 18 12.71 2.85 9.01
N LEU A 19 13.86 3.52 9.19
CA LEU A 19 15.16 2.85 9.30
C LEU A 19 15.21 1.89 10.50
N ALA A 20 14.80 2.34 11.69
CA ALA A 20 14.76 1.50 12.88
C ALA A 20 13.82 0.28 12.71
N TRP A 21 12.68 0.48 12.04
CA TRP A 21 11.74 -0.60 11.76
C TRP A 21 12.33 -1.62 10.77
N LEU A 22 13.01 -1.17 9.71
CA LEU A 22 13.69 -2.06 8.76
C LEU A 22 14.83 -2.85 9.41
N GLU A 23 15.60 -2.25 10.31
CA GLU A 23 16.65 -2.94 11.07
C GLU A 23 16.08 -4.02 12.00
N THR A 24 15.02 -3.71 12.73
CA THR A 24 14.44 -4.60 13.74
C THR A 24 13.61 -5.74 13.13
N THR A 25 12.89 -5.48 12.04
CA THR A 25 12.04 -6.49 11.40
C THR A 25 12.78 -7.37 10.42
N GLY A 26 13.93 -6.90 9.90
CA GLY A 26 14.66 -7.60 8.85
C GLY A 26 13.85 -7.78 7.56
N THR A 27 12.88 -6.90 7.31
CA THR A 27 12.00 -6.96 6.13
C THR A 27 12.82 -7.03 4.84
N ASP A 28 12.50 -7.96 3.94
CA ASP A 28 13.25 -8.14 2.69
C ASP A 28 12.84 -7.11 1.63
N VAL A 29 11.53 -6.81 1.55
CA VAL A 29 10.94 -5.90 0.57
C VAL A 29 9.89 -5.02 1.24
N LEU A 30 9.96 -3.71 1.03
CA LEU A 30 9.00 -2.73 1.54
C LEU A 30 8.42 -1.88 0.40
N CYS A 31 7.09 -1.93 0.27
CA CYS A 31 6.28 -1.02 -0.55
C CYS A 31 5.96 0.23 0.26
N ILE A 32 6.39 1.41 -0.21
CA ILE A 32 6.17 2.68 0.49
C ILE A 32 5.18 3.53 -0.29
N GLN A 33 4.22 4.15 0.41
CA GLN A 33 3.29 5.14 -0.14
C GLN A 33 3.40 6.48 0.60
N GLU A 34 2.94 7.53 -0.06
CA GLU A 34 3.04 8.92 0.39
C GLU A 34 4.46 9.32 0.80
N THR A 35 5.43 9.10 -0.11
CA THR A 35 6.81 9.55 0.14
C THR A 35 6.87 11.07 0.34
N LYS A 36 6.01 11.84 -0.36
CA LYS A 36 5.87 13.31 -0.25
C LYS A 36 7.21 14.06 -0.35
N CYS A 37 8.08 13.60 -1.25
CA CYS A 37 9.35 14.23 -1.58
C CYS A 37 9.58 14.17 -3.09
N SER A 38 10.54 14.94 -3.61
CA SER A 38 11.05 14.69 -4.97
C SER A 38 11.90 13.42 -5.00
N ALA A 39 12.21 12.92 -6.20
CA ALA A 39 13.10 11.77 -6.35
C ALA A 39 14.50 12.06 -5.78
N GLU A 40 15.01 13.28 -5.94
CA GLU A 40 16.32 13.73 -5.42
C GLU A 40 16.36 13.82 -3.89
N GLN A 41 15.22 14.09 -3.27
CA GLN A 41 15.06 14.15 -1.82
C GLN A 41 14.82 12.79 -1.19
N PHE A 42 14.60 11.74 -2.00
CA PHE A 42 14.35 10.40 -1.48
C PHE A 42 15.62 9.85 -0.80
N PRO A 43 15.53 9.27 0.41
CA PRO A 43 16.67 8.92 1.26
C PRO A 43 17.37 7.62 0.81
N THR A 44 17.84 7.62 -0.44
CA THR A 44 18.44 6.46 -1.10
C THR A 44 19.74 6.04 -0.41
N GLU A 45 20.56 7.01 0.01
CA GLU A 45 21.86 6.73 0.64
C GLU A 45 21.70 6.15 2.05
N GLU A 46 20.73 6.66 2.82
CA GLU A 46 20.41 6.14 4.15
C GLU A 46 19.86 4.71 4.09
N LEU A 47 19.02 4.41 3.10
CA LEU A 47 18.54 3.04 2.85
C LEU A 47 19.66 2.11 2.38
N ARG A 48 20.55 2.60 1.50
CA ARG A 48 21.73 1.85 1.04
C ARG A 48 22.68 1.55 2.17
N ALA A 49 22.86 2.46 3.12
CA ALA A 49 23.67 2.22 4.31
C ALA A 49 23.15 1.07 5.18
N LEU A 50 21.85 0.76 5.12
CA LEU A 50 21.23 -0.42 5.74
C LEU A 50 21.19 -1.67 4.85
N GLY A 51 21.84 -1.62 3.68
CA GLY A 51 21.91 -2.73 2.73
C GLY A 51 20.68 -2.88 1.83
N TYR A 52 19.88 -1.82 1.67
CA TYR A 52 18.74 -1.84 0.77
C TYR A 52 19.00 -1.06 -0.52
N GLU A 53 18.57 -1.62 -1.64
CA GLU A 53 18.34 -0.89 -2.88
C GLU A 53 16.95 -0.25 -2.84
N SER A 54 16.76 0.83 -3.61
CA SER A 54 15.46 1.49 -3.69
C SER A 54 15.19 2.06 -5.08
N VAL A 55 13.94 1.95 -5.52
CA VAL A 55 13.40 2.66 -6.68
C VAL A 55 12.19 3.48 -6.26
N VAL A 56 12.07 4.69 -6.81
CA VAL A 56 11.06 5.66 -6.41
C VAL A 56 10.40 6.27 -7.63
N ASN A 57 9.07 6.42 -7.56
CA ASN A 57 8.29 7.26 -8.43
C ASN A 57 7.71 8.38 -7.58
N ALA A 58 8.27 9.59 -7.66
CA ALA A 58 7.85 10.73 -6.86
C ALA A 58 8.20 12.06 -7.55
N THR A 59 7.31 13.05 -7.43
CA THR A 59 7.43 14.33 -8.14
C THR A 59 7.45 15.54 -7.20
N GLY A 60 7.38 15.34 -5.88
CA GLY A 60 7.40 16.43 -4.90
C GLY A 60 6.51 16.18 -3.69
N ARG A 61 5.87 17.25 -3.19
CA ARG A 61 5.16 17.26 -1.89
C ARG A 61 3.92 16.36 -1.78
N TRP A 62 3.41 15.84 -2.89
CA TRP A 62 2.19 15.05 -2.95
C TRP A 62 2.49 13.64 -3.40
N ASN A 63 1.68 12.67 -2.94
CA ASN A 63 1.73 11.28 -3.39
C ASN A 63 3.14 10.69 -3.22
N GLY A 64 3.59 9.94 -4.23
CA GLY A 64 4.89 9.32 -4.31
C GLY A 64 4.88 7.91 -3.73
N VAL A 65 5.49 6.99 -4.46
CA VAL A 65 5.61 5.58 -4.08
C VAL A 65 7.04 5.10 -4.30
N ALA A 66 7.45 4.11 -3.51
CA ALA A 66 8.76 3.48 -3.67
C ALA A 66 8.69 1.98 -3.38
N LEU A 67 9.70 1.28 -3.88
CA LEU A 67 10.06 -0.08 -3.49
C LEU A 67 11.47 -0.04 -2.91
N VAL A 68 11.63 -0.67 -1.75
CA VAL A 68 12.90 -0.84 -1.05
C VAL A 68 13.15 -2.33 -0.88
N SER A 69 14.32 -2.83 -1.26
CA SER A 69 14.60 -4.28 -1.27
C SER A 69 16.06 -4.56 -0.92
N ARG A 70 16.30 -5.60 -0.12
CA ARG A 70 17.65 -6.16 0.13
C ARG A 70 17.92 -7.45 -0.66
N VAL A 71 16.95 -7.87 -1.46
CA VAL A 71 17.00 -9.09 -2.30
C VAL A 71 16.96 -8.73 -3.79
N GLY A 72 17.44 -7.53 -4.14
CA GLY A 72 17.50 -6.99 -5.50
C GLY A 72 16.20 -6.33 -5.98
N LEU A 73 16.32 -5.54 -7.05
CA LEU A 73 15.23 -4.89 -7.79
C LEU A 73 15.42 -5.08 -9.30
N GLU A 74 14.61 -5.94 -9.91
CA GLU A 74 14.66 -6.25 -11.34
C GLU A 74 13.37 -5.82 -12.06
N ASP A 75 13.43 -5.68 -13.38
CA ASP A 75 12.28 -5.37 -14.26
C ASP A 75 11.41 -4.19 -13.80
N VAL A 76 12.06 -3.11 -13.34
CA VAL A 76 11.37 -1.98 -12.72
C VAL A 76 10.45 -1.28 -13.72
N VAL A 77 9.18 -1.09 -13.34
CA VAL A 77 8.20 -0.30 -14.09
C VAL A 77 7.74 0.86 -13.23
N GLY A 78 8.09 2.08 -13.63
CA GLY A 78 7.65 3.31 -12.99
C GLY A 78 6.32 3.81 -13.54
N GLY A 79 5.41 4.20 -12.64
CA GLY A 79 4.06 4.64 -13.03
C GLY A 79 3.10 3.47 -13.25
N LEU A 80 1.85 3.82 -13.56
CA LEU A 80 0.81 2.85 -13.91
C LEU A 80 0.66 2.82 -15.44
N PRO A 81 1.00 1.71 -16.13
CA PRO A 81 0.71 1.54 -17.55
C PRO A 81 -0.78 1.76 -17.84
N GLY A 82 -1.08 2.64 -18.79
CA GLY A 82 -2.47 3.01 -19.11
C GLY A 82 -3.18 3.83 -18.03
N GLY A 83 -2.46 4.32 -17.01
CA GLY A 83 -3.02 5.18 -15.96
C GLY A 83 -3.64 6.46 -16.54
N PRO A 84 -4.75 6.96 -15.96
CA PRO A 84 -5.35 8.22 -16.39
C PRO A 84 -4.56 9.43 -15.87
N ASP A 85 -4.66 10.56 -16.59
CA ASP A 85 -4.22 11.85 -16.06
C ASP A 85 -5.25 12.41 -15.07
N TYR A 86 -4.76 13.18 -14.10
CA TYR A 86 -5.56 14.11 -13.32
C TYR A 86 -5.03 15.52 -13.56
N GLU A 87 -5.89 16.44 -14.00
CA GLU A 87 -5.48 17.81 -14.38
C GLU A 87 -4.32 17.86 -15.40
N GLY A 88 -4.27 16.88 -16.32
CA GLY A 88 -3.28 16.81 -17.39
C GLY A 88 -1.92 16.24 -16.97
N VAL A 89 -1.82 15.65 -15.78
CA VAL A 89 -0.59 14.99 -15.30
C VAL A 89 -0.86 13.59 -14.75
N GLN A 90 0.07 12.67 -14.97
CA GLN A 90 0.13 11.40 -14.26
C GLN A 90 0.64 11.62 -12.85
N GLU A 91 -0.16 11.26 -11.85
CA GLU A 91 0.28 11.30 -10.46
C GLU A 91 1.19 10.10 -10.12
N PRO A 92 2.25 10.28 -9.30
CA PRO A 92 3.20 9.22 -8.97
C PRO A 92 2.60 8.26 -7.93
N ARG A 93 1.79 7.32 -8.40
CA ARG A 93 0.93 6.44 -7.57
C ARG A 93 1.23 4.95 -7.71
N ALA A 94 2.10 4.56 -8.63
CA ALA A 94 2.46 3.16 -8.82
C ALA A 94 3.94 3.00 -9.19
N ILE A 95 4.53 1.91 -8.72
CA ILE A 95 5.84 1.40 -9.13
C ILE A 95 5.85 -0.11 -8.90
N SER A 96 6.50 -0.87 -9.78
CA SER A 96 6.69 -2.32 -9.61
C SER A 96 8.11 -2.75 -9.89
N ALA A 97 8.49 -3.87 -9.30
CA ALA A 97 9.76 -4.55 -9.51
C ALA A 97 9.63 -6.04 -9.19
N THR A 98 10.54 -6.85 -9.71
CA THR A 98 10.75 -8.23 -9.26
C THR A 98 11.82 -8.23 -8.17
N CYS A 99 11.50 -8.73 -6.98
CA CYS A 99 12.38 -8.77 -5.80
C CYS A 99 12.54 -10.22 -5.36
N GLY A 100 13.74 -10.78 -5.40
CA GLY A 100 13.98 -12.18 -5.01
C GLY A 100 13.05 -13.20 -5.68
N GLY A 101 12.69 -12.98 -6.96
CA GLY A 101 11.77 -13.84 -7.70
C GLY A 101 10.27 -13.56 -7.51
N VAL A 102 9.89 -12.65 -6.60
CA VAL A 102 8.50 -12.22 -6.38
C VAL A 102 8.24 -10.89 -7.10
N ARG A 103 7.19 -10.82 -7.92
CA ARG A 103 6.78 -9.56 -8.56
C ARG A 103 5.87 -8.77 -7.63
N VAL A 104 6.24 -7.53 -7.35
CA VAL A 104 5.48 -6.67 -6.43
C VAL A 104 5.13 -5.33 -7.08
N TRP A 105 3.94 -4.85 -6.79
CA TRP A 105 3.54 -3.47 -7.04
C TRP A 105 3.36 -2.75 -5.70
N SER A 106 3.94 -1.55 -5.58
CA SER A 106 3.60 -0.57 -4.56
C SER A 106 2.62 0.44 -5.16
N VAL A 107 1.39 0.49 -4.63
CA VAL A 107 0.33 1.38 -5.12
C VAL A 107 -0.17 2.35 -4.06
N TYR A 108 -0.45 3.58 -4.47
CA TYR A 108 -1.15 4.58 -3.68
C TYR A 108 -2.42 5.02 -4.44
N VAL A 109 -3.48 4.24 -4.28
CA VAL A 109 -4.75 4.45 -4.97
C VAL A 109 -5.28 5.85 -4.62
N PRO A 110 -5.80 6.63 -5.59
CA PRO A 110 -6.33 7.96 -5.31
C PRO A 110 -7.34 7.93 -4.16
N ASN A 111 -7.21 8.84 -3.19
CA ASN A 111 -8.14 8.91 -2.04
C ASN A 111 -9.61 9.06 -2.50
N GLY A 112 -9.83 9.88 -3.52
CA GLY A 112 -11.16 10.20 -4.06
C GLY A 112 -11.74 11.51 -3.53
N ARG A 113 -11.28 12.00 -2.36
CA ARG A 113 -11.82 13.19 -1.68
C ARG A 113 -13.29 12.96 -1.31
N GLU A 114 -14.21 13.62 -1.98
CA GLU A 114 -15.67 13.49 -1.80
C GLU A 114 -16.27 12.81 -3.04
N VAL A 115 -17.43 12.17 -2.92
CA VAL A 115 -18.03 11.36 -3.99
C VAL A 115 -18.33 12.21 -5.24
N GLU A 116 -18.73 13.46 -5.04
CA GLU A 116 -19.03 14.41 -6.12
C GLU A 116 -17.78 15.10 -6.70
N HIS A 117 -16.61 14.91 -6.10
CA HIS A 117 -15.38 15.55 -6.56
C HIS A 117 -14.81 14.81 -7.78
N ASP A 118 -14.30 15.54 -8.78
CA ASP A 118 -13.63 14.98 -9.98
C ASP A 118 -12.53 13.94 -9.68
N HIS A 119 -11.86 14.06 -8.53
CA HIS A 119 -10.83 13.14 -8.07
C HIS A 119 -11.39 11.73 -7.74
N TYR A 120 -12.68 11.62 -7.42
CA TYR A 120 -13.36 10.33 -7.26
C TYR A 120 -13.56 9.63 -8.60
N ALA A 121 -14.02 10.34 -9.64
CA ALA A 121 -14.08 9.77 -10.99
C ALA A 121 -12.68 9.37 -11.51
N TYR A 122 -11.65 10.14 -11.15
CA TYR A 122 -10.25 9.78 -11.39
C TYR A 122 -9.85 8.49 -10.68
N LYS A 123 -10.20 8.32 -9.39
CA LYS A 123 -9.97 7.09 -8.62
C LYS A 123 -10.50 5.85 -9.34
N LEU A 124 -11.75 5.89 -9.80
CA LEU A 124 -12.38 4.74 -10.46
C LEU A 124 -11.70 4.39 -11.79
N ARG A 125 -11.35 5.39 -12.62
CA ARG A 125 -10.58 5.16 -13.85
C ARG A 125 -9.18 4.61 -13.56
N TRP A 126 -8.55 5.08 -12.48
CA TRP A 126 -7.23 4.61 -12.06
C TRP A 126 -7.27 3.14 -11.64
N LEU A 127 -8.32 2.72 -10.92
CA LEU A 127 -8.51 1.31 -10.54
C LEU A 127 -8.79 0.40 -11.74
N GLU A 128 -9.52 0.88 -12.75
CA GLU A 128 -9.69 0.14 -14.01
C GLU A 128 -8.35 -0.04 -14.74
N ALA A 129 -7.54 1.03 -14.80
CA ALA A 129 -6.18 0.94 -15.36
C ALA A 129 -5.29 -0.02 -14.55
N LEU A 130 -5.41 -0.04 -13.21
CA LEU A 130 -4.71 -1.00 -12.36
C LEU A 130 -5.09 -2.43 -12.74
N ARG A 131 -6.38 -2.74 -12.83
CA ARG A 131 -6.87 -4.07 -13.22
C ARG A 131 -6.27 -4.51 -14.55
N ALA A 132 -6.26 -3.63 -15.55
CA ALA A 132 -5.68 -3.93 -16.86
C ALA A 132 -4.17 -4.17 -16.78
N ALA A 133 -3.44 -3.34 -16.03
CA ALA A 133 -1.98 -3.41 -15.92
C ALA A 133 -1.49 -4.69 -15.22
N VAL A 134 -2.28 -5.24 -14.29
CA VAL A 134 -1.88 -6.42 -13.49
C VAL A 134 -2.41 -7.74 -14.03
N ALA A 135 -3.23 -7.73 -15.09
CA ALA A 135 -3.94 -8.91 -15.57
C ALA A 135 -3.01 -10.07 -15.96
N GLU A 136 -1.89 -9.78 -16.63
CA GLU A 136 -0.92 -10.81 -17.05
C GLU A 136 -0.22 -11.44 -15.84
N ASP A 137 0.31 -10.62 -14.93
CA ASP A 137 0.95 -11.08 -13.71
C ASP A 137 -0.02 -11.85 -12.79
N ALA A 138 -1.28 -11.40 -12.70
CA ALA A 138 -2.32 -12.04 -11.91
C ALA A 138 -2.67 -13.46 -12.42
N ALA A 139 -2.64 -13.66 -13.74
CA ALA A 139 -2.87 -14.97 -14.37
C ALA A 139 -1.60 -15.85 -14.42
N GLY A 140 -0.43 -15.29 -14.11
CA GLY A 140 0.86 -15.98 -14.18
C GLY A 140 1.13 -16.95 -13.02
N GLU A 141 2.19 -17.75 -13.17
CA GLU A 141 2.63 -18.74 -12.16
C GLU A 141 3.66 -18.18 -11.17
N ARG A 142 4.31 -17.07 -11.50
CA ARG A 142 5.25 -16.37 -10.60
C ARG A 142 4.48 -15.80 -9.41
N PRO A 143 4.98 -15.90 -8.16
CA PRO A 143 4.40 -15.19 -7.04
C PRO A 143 4.31 -13.68 -7.34
N PHE A 144 3.08 -13.17 -7.32
CA PHE A 144 2.77 -11.80 -7.68
C PHE A 144 1.83 -11.17 -6.65
N ALA A 145 2.10 -9.93 -6.25
CA ALA A 145 1.17 -9.17 -5.43
C ALA A 145 1.17 -7.67 -5.72
N VAL A 146 0.00 -7.07 -5.51
CA VAL A 146 -0.20 -5.63 -5.45
C VAL A 146 -0.43 -5.25 -3.98
N LEU A 147 0.47 -4.44 -3.43
CA LEU A 147 0.44 -4.00 -2.04
C LEU A 147 0.38 -2.49 -1.99
N GLY A 148 -0.35 -1.94 -1.04
CA GLY A 148 -0.41 -0.50 -0.91
C GLY A 148 -1.56 0.01 -0.08
N ASP A 149 -1.64 1.34 -0.02
CA ASP A 149 -2.82 2.03 0.48
C ASP A 149 -3.84 2.15 -0.66
N TYR A 150 -4.89 1.34 -0.55
CA TYR A 150 -5.98 1.29 -1.52
C TYR A 150 -7.00 2.41 -1.30
N ASN A 151 -6.96 3.11 -0.17
CA ASN A 151 -8.01 4.05 0.22
C ASN A 151 -9.42 3.45 0.08
N ILE A 152 -9.59 2.13 0.25
CA ILE A 152 -10.89 1.43 0.15
C ILE A 152 -10.94 0.37 1.23
N ALA A 153 -12.00 0.40 2.03
CA ALA A 153 -12.32 -0.64 2.99
C ALA A 153 -13.12 -1.76 2.28
N PRO A 154 -12.59 -3.00 2.20
CA PRO A 154 -13.23 -4.07 1.44
C PRO A 154 -14.64 -4.43 1.91
N THR A 155 -14.90 -4.36 3.21
CA THR A 155 -16.17 -4.70 3.85
C THR A 155 -16.49 -3.75 4.99
N ASP A 156 -17.68 -3.87 5.60
CA ASP A 156 -18.05 -3.07 6.76
C ASP A 156 -17.25 -3.46 8.02
N GLU A 157 -16.77 -4.70 8.10
CA GLU A 157 -15.90 -5.17 9.20
C GLU A 157 -14.51 -4.53 9.19
N ASP A 158 -14.15 -3.91 8.05
CA ASP A 158 -12.91 -3.18 7.86
C ASP A 158 -13.01 -1.72 8.35
N VAL A 159 -14.14 -1.32 8.93
CA VAL A 159 -14.40 0.03 9.43
C VAL A 159 -14.93 -0.03 10.86
N TRP A 160 -14.40 0.81 11.75
CA TRP A 160 -14.79 0.79 13.17
C TRP A 160 -16.27 1.08 13.46
N ASP A 161 -16.94 1.81 12.57
CA ASP A 161 -18.37 2.11 12.62
C ASP A 161 -18.82 2.56 11.24
N ILE A 162 -19.46 1.67 10.49
CA ILE A 162 -19.86 1.93 9.10
C ILE A 162 -20.87 3.08 8.99
N ALA A 163 -21.68 3.34 10.03
CA ALA A 163 -22.68 4.40 10.00
C ALA A 163 -22.05 5.80 9.91
N GLU A 164 -20.79 5.96 10.35
CA GLU A 164 -20.07 7.24 10.23
C GLU A 164 -19.45 7.46 8.84
N PHE A 165 -19.53 6.45 7.96
CA PHE A 165 -18.99 6.51 6.60
C PHE A 165 -20.07 6.35 5.52
N GLU A 166 -21.34 6.31 5.90
CA GLU A 166 -22.44 6.26 4.94
C GLU A 166 -22.36 7.43 3.95
N GLY A 167 -22.31 7.11 2.66
CA GLY A 167 -22.19 8.10 1.58
C GLY A 167 -20.80 8.74 1.43
N LEU A 168 -19.81 8.34 2.22
CA LEU A 168 -18.43 8.83 2.11
C LEU A 168 -17.59 7.92 1.21
N THR A 169 -16.48 8.47 0.71
CA THR A 169 -15.42 7.71 0.06
C THR A 169 -14.83 6.66 1.00
N HIS A 170 -14.06 5.71 0.44
CA HIS A 170 -13.54 4.50 1.07
C HIS A 170 -14.49 3.31 1.17
N VAL A 171 -15.81 3.53 1.22
CA VAL A 171 -16.80 2.46 1.45
C VAL A 171 -17.88 2.38 0.36
N THR A 172 -17.76 3.19 -0.70
CA THR A 172 -18.79 3.25 -1.73
C THR A 172 -18.88 1.94 -2.52
N GLU A 173 -20.06 1.65 -3.07
CA GLU A 173 -20.26 0.47 -3.91
C GLU A 173 -19.31 0.44 -5.12
N PRO A 174 -19.08 1.54 -5.89
CA PRO A 174 -18.13 1.51 -7.01
C PRO A 174 -16.68 1.24 -6.60
N GLU A 175 -16.25 1.70 -5.42
CA GLU A 175 -14.91 1.39 -4.88
C GLU A 175 -14.78 -0.10 -4.56
N ARG A 176 -15.78 -0.67 -3.87
CA ARG A 176 -15.79 -2.09 -3.53
C ARG A 176 -15.92 -2.98 -4.76
N ALA A 177 -16.68 -2.55 -5.78
CA ALA A 177 -16.79 -3.23 -7.06
C ALA A 177 -15.43 -3.26 -7.80
N ALA A 178 -14.65 -2.18 -7.72
CA ALA A 178 -13.29 -2.17 -8.29
C ALA A 178 -12.36 -3.18 -7.60
N LEU A 179 -12.46 -3.35 -6.26
CA LEU A 179 -11.74 -4.41 -5.56
C LEU A 179 -12.22 -5.81 -5.98
N ALA A 180 -13.53 -6.00 -6.17
CA ALA A 180 -14.08 -7.26 -6.66
C ALA A 180 -13.54 -7.60 -8.06
N ALA A 181 -13.43 -6.61 -8.95
CA ALA A 181 -12.89 -6.79 -10.29
C ALA A 181 -11.40 -7.23 -10.30
N LEU A 182 -10.60 -6.81 -9.31
CA LEU A 182 -9.24 -7.35 -9.11
C LEU A 182 -9.27 -8.82 -8.68
N ARG A 183 -10.24 -9.21 -7.86
CA ARG A 183 -10.42 -10.63 -7.45
C ARG A 183 -10.84 -11.51 -8.60
N GLU A 184 -11.75 -11.04 -9.43
CA GLU A 184 -12.14 -11.71 -10.67
C GLU A 184 -10.97 -11.86 -11.66
N ALA A 185 -10.00 -10.94 -11.61
CA ALA A 185 -8.77 -11.03 -12.39
C ALA A 185 -7.73 -12.03 -11.81
N GLY A 186 -8.04 -12.72 -10.71
CA GLY A 186 -7.20 -13.78 -10.13
C GLY A 186 -6.43 -13.37 -8.88
N LEU A 187 -6.70 -12.20 -8.29
CA LEU A 187 -6.02 -11.72 -7.08
C LEU A 187 -6.85 -11.98 -5.80
N GLY A 188 -6.31 -12.72 -4.84
CA GLY A 188 -6.91 -12.91 -3.52
C GLY A 188 -6.47 -11.83 -2.52
N ASP A 189 -7.38 -11.40 -1.63
CA ASP A 189 -7.05 -10.54 -0.48
C ASP A 189 -6.31 -11.38 0.58
N VAL A 190 -5.04 -11.07 0.82
CA VAL A 190 -4.25 -11.65 1.91
C VAL A 190 -4.54 -10.84 3.19
N VAL A 191 -5.57 -11.27 3.91
CA VAL A 191 -6.05 -10.53 5.09
C VAL A 191 -5.07 -10.68 6.25
N PRO A 192 -4.51 -9.59 6.80
CA PRO A 192 -3.62 -9.66 7.94
C PRO A 192 -4.40 -9.96 9.23
N ARG A 193 -3.81 -10.74 10.14
CA ARG A 193 -4.33 -10.88 11.50
C ARG A 193 -3.98 -9.64 12.35
N PRO A 194 -4.83 -9.22 13.29
CA PRO A 194 -4.45 -8.20 14.26
C PRO A 194 -3.44 -8.76 15.27
N LEU A 195 -2.38 -8.00 15.57
CA LEU A 195 -1.52 -8.29 16.73
C LEU A 195 -2.15 -7.87 18.06
N LYS A 196 -3.18 -7.01 18.00
CA LYS A 196 -3.90 -6.49 19.17
C LYS A 196 -5.34 -6.12 18.77
N TYR A 197 -6.28 -6.33 19.69
CA TYR A 197 -7.72 -6.14 19.47
C TYR A 197 -8.30 -7.14 18.45
N ALA A 198 -9.57 -6.93 18.07
CA ALA A 198 -10.33 -7.88 17.25
C ALA A 198 -10.16 -7.68 15.73
N HIS A 199 -9.87 -6.46 15.27
CA HIS A 199 -9.85 -6.11 13.85
C HIS A 199 -8.46 -5.62 13.41
N PRO A 200 -7.98 -6.04 12.22
CA PRO A 200 -6.70 -5.63 11.66
C PRO A 200 -6.79 -4.28 10.94
N TYR A 201 -7.24 -3.24 11.65
CA TYR A 201 -7.18 -1.88 11.09
C TYR A 201 -5.73 -1.50 10.79
N THR A 202 -5.53 -0.75 9.72
CA THR A 202 -4.22 -0.32 9.24
C THR A 202 -4.08 1.20 9.28
N TYR A 203 -5.20 1.93 9.30
CA TYR A 203 -5.28 3.38 9.34
C TYR A 203 -6.07 3.88 10.55
N TRP A 204 -5.60 4.98 11.15
CA TRP A 204 -6.32 5.75 12.17
C TRP A 204 -6.05 7.24 12.02
N ASP A 205 -7.11 8.01 11.78
CA ASP A 205 -7.06 9.48 11.74
C ASP A 205 -6.39 10.05 13.01
N TYR A 206 -5.57 11.09 12.85
CA TYR A 206 -4.89 11.76 13.96
C TYR A 206 -5.83 12.45 14.96
N ARG A 207 -7.01 12.87 14.49
CA ARG A 207 -7.99 13.65 15.24
C ARG A 207 -8.80 12.76 16.18
N GLN A 208 -9.45 13.38 17.16
CA GLN A 208 -10.45 12.76 18.04
C GLN A 208 -9.99 11.50 18.81
N LEU A 209 -8.67 11.28 18.92
CA LEU A 209 -8.05 10.13 19.56
C LEU A 209 -8.50 8.79 18.93
N ARG A 210 -8.63 8.72 17.60
CA ARG A 210 -9.07 7.51 16.91
C ARG A 210 -8.14 6.31 17.13
N PHE A 211 -6.81 6.51 17.16
CA PHE A 211 -5.86 5.44 17.47
C PHE A 211 -5.98 4.88 18.92
N PRO A 212 -5.93 5.70 20.00
CA PRO A 212 -6.14 5.19 21.36
C PRO A 212 -7.49 4.52 21.60
N LYS A 213 -8.55 4.98 20.91
CA LYS A 213 -9.90 4.39 20.97
C LYS A 213 -10.08 3.18 20.06
N ASN A 214 -9.04 2.78 19.32
CA ASN A 214 -9.06 1.73 18.31
C ASN A 214 -10.17 1.89 17.26
N LYS A 215 -10.45 3.14 16.86
CA LYS A 215 -11.42 3.50 15.83
C LYS A 215 -10.72 3.67 14.48
N GLY A 216 -10.39 2.55 13.83
CA GLY A 216 -9.59 2.54 12.60
C GLY A 216 -10.34 2.04 11.38
N MET A 217 -9.58 1.90 10.29
CA MET A 217 -10.02 1.32 9.02
C MET A 217 -8.92 0.41 8.45
N ARG A 218 -9.27 -0.70 7.77
CA ARG A 218 -8.32 -1.48 6.97
C ARG A 218 -8.41 -1.02 5.51
N ILE A 219 -7.41 -0.28 5.08
CA ILE A 219 -7.28 0.24 3.70
C ILE A 219 -5.91 -0.02 3.08
N ASP A 220 -4.94 -0.48 3.87
CA ASP A 220 -3.67 -0.97 3.37
C ASP A 220 -3.84 -2.46 3.08
N LEU A 221 -3.88 -2.83 1.79
CA LEU A 221 -4.29 -4.16 1.34
C LEU A 221 -3.15 -4.86 0.59
N VAL A 222 -3.24 -6.20 0.58
CA VAL A 222 -2.34 -7.08 -0.18
C VAL A 222 -3.19 -7.98 -1.05
N TYR A 223 -3.15 -7.75 -2.36
CA TYR A 223 -3.84 -8.58 -3.35
C TYR A 223 -2.81 -9.43 -4.10
N GLY A 224 -2.75 -10.73 -3.77
CA GLY A 224 -1.80 -11.67 -4.34
C GLY A 224 -2.44 -12.64 -5.32
N ASN A 225 -1.73 -13.06 -6.36
CA ASN A 225 -2.19 -14.18 -7.18
C ASN A 225 -2.15 -15.50 -6.39
N LYS A 226 -2.56 -16.61 -7.03
CA LYS A 226 -2.58 -17.92 -6.38
C LYS A 226 -1.20 -18.33 -5.84
N ALA A 227 -0.14 -18.18 -6.64
CA ALA A 227 1.21 -18.58 -6.24
C ALA A 227 1.72 -17.78 -5.03
N PHE A 228 1.43 -16.48 -4.97
CA PHE A 228 1.73 -15.65 -3.81
C PHE A 228 0.95 -16.11 -2.58
N SER A 229 -0.37 -16.30 -2.74
CA SER A 229 -1.27 -16.69 -1.65
C SER A 229 -0.90 -18.06 -1.06
N ASP A 230 -0.55 -19.03 -1.90
CA ASP A 230 -0.10 -20.36 -1.47
C ASP A 230 1.23 -20.31 -0.69
N ALA A 231 2.07 -19.30 -0.95
CA ALA A 231 3.34 -19.11 -0.26
C ALA A 231 3.20 -18.36 1.09
N VAL A 232 2.04 -17.77 1.40
CA VAL A 232 1.84 -17.01 2.64
C VAL A 232 1.90 -17.95 3.85
N ARG A 233 2.86 -17.70 4.72
CA ARG A 233 2.99 -18.34 6.05
C ARG A 233 2.30 -17.56 7.15
N ASP A 234 2.40 -16.23 7.09
CA ASP A 234 1.76 -15.33 8.05
C ASP A 234 1.49 -13.99 7.38
N SER A 235 0.48 -13.27 7.89
CA SER A 235 0.24 -11.88 7.56
C SER A 235 -0.31 -11.16 8.78
N TYR A 236 0.24 -10.00 9.11
CA TYR A 236 -0.15 -9.25 10.31
C TYR A 236 0.00 -7.75 10.14
N VAL A 237 -0.74 -6.99 10.95
CA VAL A 237 -0.57 -5.52 11.06
C VAL A 237 0.36 -5.20 12.22
N ASP A 238 1.47 -4.51 11.94
CA ASP A 238 2.39 -4.01 12.97
C ASP A 238 1.87 -2.71 13.58
N ARG A 239 0.79 -2.85 14.35
CA ARG A 239 0.07 -1.72 14.95
C ARG A 239 0.96 -0.86 15.88
N GLU A 240 2.03 -1.41 16.46
CA GLU A 240 2.85 -0.62 17.40
C GLU A 240 3.61 0.51 16.68
N GLU A 241 3.87 0.41 15.38
CA GLU A 241 4.47 1.52 14.62
C GLU A 241 3.55 2.73 14.47
N ARG A 242 2.23 2.55 14.65
CA ARG A 242 1.28 3.66 14.71
C ARG A 242 1.35 4.43 16.04
N LYS A 243 2.09 3.94 17.04
CA LYS A 243 2.17 4.54 18.37
C LYS A 243 3.28 5.59 18.51
N GLY A 244 3.03 6.59 19.34
CA GLY A 244 4.03 7.56 19.77
C GLY A 244 4.17 8.78 18.83
N LYS A 245 5.11 9.65 19.18
CA LYS A 245 5.36 10.90 18.46
C LYS A 245 5.95 10.61 17.07
N GLY A 246 5.51 11.37 16.07
CA GLY A 246 6.02 11.27 14.69
C GLY A 246 5.61 10.01 13.93
N ALA A 247 4.68 9.20 14.45
CA ALA A 247 4.13 8.06 13.71
C ALA A 247 3.35 8.51 12.47
N SER A 248 3.36 7.69 11.42
CA SER A 248 2.35 7.77 10.35
C SER A 248 0.94 7.55 10.94
N ASP A 249 -0.11 7.97 10.23
CA ASP A 249 -1.49 7.60 10.51
C ASP A 249 -1.79 6.15 10.14
N HIS A 250 -0.90 5.51 9.37
CA HIS A 250 -0.95 4.11 9.01
C HIS A 250 0.07 3.25 9.79
N ALA A 251 -0.26 1.97 9.93
CA ALA A 251 0.62 0.90 10.41
C ALA A 251 1.07 0.01 9.24
N PRO A 252 2.30 -0.53 9.28
CA PRO A 252 2.75 -1.51 8.29
C PRO A 252 1.86 -2.76 8.27
N VAL A 253 1.57 -3.25 7.07
CA VAL A 253 1.04 -4.61 6.86
C VAL A 253 2.19 -5.48 6.39
N VAL A 254 2.43 -6.58 7.09
CA VAL A 254 3.55 -7.51 6.85
C VAL A 254 3.02 -8.85 6.38
N VAL A 255 3.73 -9.47 5.44
CA VAL A 255 3.44 -10.79 4.88
C VAL A 255 4.73 -11.60 4.84
N ASP A 256 4.74 -12.74 5.52
CA ASP A 256 5.84 -13.69 5.48
C ASP A 256 5.53 -14.80 4.47
N LEU A 257 6.44 -15.00 3.52
CA LEU A 257 6.33 -15.94 2.40
C LEU A 257 7.37 -17.07 2.52
N ASP A 258 6.98 -18.28 2.09
CA ASP A 258 7.89 -19.43 1.88
C ASP A 258 8.41 -19.48 0.44
N VAL A 259 9.27 -18.50 0.12
CA VAL A 259 10.01 -18.32 -1.12
C VAL A 259 11.43 -17.86 -0.83
#